data_AF-A0A101S4V1-F1
#
_entry.id   AF-A0A101S4V1-F1
#
_cell.length_a   1.000
_cell.length_b   1.000
_cell.length_c   1.000
_cell.angle_alpha   90.00
_cell.angle_beta   90.00
_cell.angle_gamma   90.00
#
_symmetry.space_group_name_H-M   'P 1'
#
loop_
_entity.id
_entity.type
_entity.pdbx_description
1 polymer ?
#
loop_
_entity_poly.entity_id
_entity_poly.type
_entity_poly.pdbx_seq_one_letter_code
_entity_poly.pdbx_strand_id
1 'polypeptide(L)'
;MALDVVRKALATDDDWLRDLRAQRGLGADAVDALSRFYELKAYKDAEPDTVLLTHAEFQRAVESDGFFLVIVSGLEAGTGPVSVRIIPQPLHQLTCRPSSSVMVTGIRGAHSRVYQLKEERLASWP
;
A
#
# COMPACT_ATOMS: atom_id res chain seq x y z
N MET A 1 0.85 12.73 -0.16
CA MET A 1 0.49 12.28 1.20
C MET A 1 0.73 10.79 1.42
N ALA A 2 -0.07 9.85 0.87
CA ALA A 2 0.13 8.42 1.13
C ALA A 2 1.49 7.87 0.64
N LEU A 3 1.93 8.27 -0.56
CA LEU A 3 3.24 7.85 -1.09
C LEU A 3 4.41 8.35 -0.24
N ASP A 4 4.35 9.60 0.25
CA ASP A 4 5.38 10.18 1.11
C ASP A 4 5.48 9.44 2.45
N VAL A 5 4.33 9.03 3.00
CA VAL A 5 4.23 8.19 4.19
C VAL A 5 4.91 6.84 3.97
N VAL A 6 4.71 6.22 2.80
CA VAL A 6 5.34 4.95 2.43
C VAL A 6 6.86 5.11 2.25
N ARG A 7 7.33 6.15 1.55
CA ARG A 7 8.77 6.44 1.41
C ARG A 7 9.44 6.61 2.77
N LYS A 8 8.81 7.35 3.69
CA LYS A 8 9.28 7.49 5.08
C LYS A 8 9.31 6.15 5.82
N ALA A 9 8.28 5.33 5.68
CA ALA A 9 8.21 4.01 6.34
C ALA A 9 9.29 3.05 5.84
N LEU A 10 9.61 3.11 4.54
CA LEU A 10 10.69 2.33 3.92
C LEU A 10 12.09 2.89 4.20
N ALA A 11 12.20 4.06 4.84
CA ALA A 11 13.44 4.81 5.04
C ALA A 11 14.21 5.04 3.72
N THR A 12 13.48 5.28 2.64
CA THR A 12 14.03 5.49 1.29
C THR A 12 14.01 6.96 0.92
N ASP A 13 15.03 7.41 0.18
CA ASP A 13 15.05 8.73 -0.45
C ASP A 13 13.98 8.83 -1.56
N ASP A 14 13.58 10.07 -1.88
CA ASP A 14 12.44 10.35 -2.77
C ASP A 14 12.57 9.78 -4.19
N ASP A 15 13.80 9.60 -4.68
CA ASP A 15 14.09 9.09 -6.02
C ASP A 15 14.00 7.56 -6.14
N TRP A 16 14.04 6.82 -5.02
CA TRP A 16 14.03 5.35 -5.06
C TRP A 16 12.67 4.78 -5.45
N LEU A 17 11.58 5.42 -5.00
CA LEU A 17 10.20 4.98 -5.24
C LEU A 17 9.51 5.97 -6.18
N ARG A 18 9.49 5.63 -7.47
CA ARG A 18 8.96 6.48 -8.53
C ARG A 18 7.43 6.48 -8.51
N ASP A 19 6.84 7.67 -8.53
CA ASP A 19 5.39 7.87 -8.55
C ASP A 19 4.81 7.55 -9.93
N LEU A 20 3.85 6.63 -9.98
CA LEU A 20 3.16 6.20 -11.19
C LEU A 20 1.72 6.73 -11.28
N ARG A 21 1.21 7.43 -10.26
CA ARG A 21 -0.20 7.82 -10.16
C ARG A 21 -0.69 8.75 -11.27
N ALA A 22 0.21 9.48 -11.92
CA ALA A 22 -0.11 10.29 -13.10
C ALA A 22 -0.40 9.45 -14.36
N GLN A 23 0.00 8.18 -14.38
CA GLN A 23 -0.15 7.27 -15.51
C GLN A 23 -1.27 6.26 -15.22
N ARG A 24 -2.42 6.46 -15.87
CA ARG A 24 -3.58 5.59 -15.70
C ARG A 24 -3.33 4.19 -16.28
N GLY A 25 -3.90 3.17 -15.65
CA GLY A 25 -3.93 1.80 -16.18
C GLY A 25 -2.70 0.94 -15.90
N LEU A 26 -1.71 1.44 -15.15
CA LEU A 26 -0.50 0.66 -14.83
C LEU A 26 -0.73 -0.42 -13.77
N GLY A 27 -1.79 -0.27 -12.96
CA GLY A 27 -2.14 -1.21 -11.89
C GLY A 27 -1.26 -1.10 -10.64
N ALA A 28 -0.53 -0.01 -10.48
CA ALA A 28 0.25 0.30 -9.29
C ALA A 28 0.43 1.81 -9.16
N ASP A 29 0.52 2.29 -7.93
CA ASP A 29 0.77 3.69 -7.60
C ASP A 29 2.26 4.06 -7.65
N ALA A 30 3.16 3.10 -7.46
CA ALA A 30 4.59 3.34 -7.51
C ALA A 30 5.41 2.12 -7.95
N VAL A 31 6.66 2.37 -8.36
CA VAL A 31 7.63 1.34 -8.72
C VAL A 31 9.02 1.73 -8.24
N ASP A 32 9.84 0.76 -7.85
CA ASP A 32 11.24 1.00 -7.50
C ASP A 32 12.23 0.57 -8.60
N ALA A 33 13.53 0.79 -8.35
CA ALA A 33 14.58 0.46 -9.31
C ALA A 33 14.72 -1.05 -9.64
N LEU A 34 14.15 -1.94 -8.80
CA LEU A 34 14.13 -3.38 -9.02
C LEU A 34 12.85 -3.84 -9.75
N SER A 35 12.06 -2.90 -10.29
CA SER A 35 10.75 -3.18 -10.90
C SER A 35 9.77 -3.84 -9.94
N ARG A 36 9.87 -3.53 -8.64
CA ARG A 36 8.87 -3.92 -7.65
C ARG A 36 7.76 -2.87 -7.65
N PHE A 37 6.52 -3.32 -7.79
CA PHE A 37 5.33 -2.49 -7.88
C PHE A 37 4.64 -2.37 -6.54
N TYR A 38 4.19 -1.16 -6.21
CA TYR A 38 3.54 -0.85 -4.94
C TYR A 38 2.18 -0.21 -5.22
N GLU A 39 1.11 -0.84 -4.74
CA GLU A 39 -0.26 -0.34 -4.80
C GLU A 39 -0.69 0.14 -3.41
N LEU A 40 -1.12 1.39 -3.27
CA LEU A 40 -1.41 2.00 -1.98
C LEU A 40 -2.92 2.12 -1.73
N LYS A 41 -3.38 1.61 -0.59
CA LYS A 41 -4.74 1.83 -0.09
C LYS A 41 -4.67 2.60 1.23
N ALA A 42 -5.20 3.82 1.24
CA ALA A 42 -5.12 4.73 2.38
C ALA A 42 -6.47 4.88 3.08
N TYR A 43 -6.45 4.79 4.41
CA TYR A 43 -7.62 4.83 5.28
C TYR A 43 -7.41 5.84 6.41
N LYS A 44 -8.44 6.63 6.69
CA LYS A 44 -8.46 7.57 7.82
C LYS A 44 -8.44 6.83 9.15
N ASP A 45 -9.30 5.83 9.26
CA ASP A 45 -9.51 5.04 10.46
C ASP A 45 -8.56 3.84 10.54
N ALA A 46 -8.91 2.87 11.39
CA ALA A 46 -8.20 1.62 11.57
C ALA A 46 -8.06 0.79 10.28
N GLU A 47 -7.02 -0.05 10.25
CA GLU A 47 -6.72 -0.95 9.13
C GLU A 47 -7.91 -1.90 8.83
N PRO A 48 -8.49 -1.83 7.61
CA PRO A 48 -9.54 -2.75 7.22
C PRO A 48 -8.97 -4.14 6.95
N ASP A 49 -9.78 -5.18 7.16
CA ASP A 49 -9.39 -6.55 6.81
C ASP A 49 -9.62 -6.89 5.33
N THR A 50 -10.36 -6.01 4.64
CA THR A 50 -10.82 -6.20 3.28
C THR A 50 -10.60 -4.92 2.50
N VAL A 51 -10.04 -5.05 1.29
CA VAL A 51 -9.84 -3.95 0.36
C VAL A 51 -10.35 -4.33 -1.02
N LEU A 52 -10.49 -3.33 -1.89
CA LEU A 52 -10.84 -3.53 -3.30
C LEU A 52 -9.62 -3.25 -4.16
N LEU A 53 -9.34 -4.15 -5.09
CA LEU A 53 -8.43 -3.90 -6.20
C LEU A 53 -9.23 -3.57 -7.46
N THR A 54 -8.75 -2.58 -8.22
CA THR A 54 -9.23 -2.39 -9.58
C THR A 54 -8.79 -3.56 -10.46
N HIS A 55 -9.39 -3.69 -11.64
CA HIS A 55 -9.00 -4.74 -12.58
C HIS A 55 -7.51 -4.64 -12.95
N ALA A 56 -6.99 -3.44 -13.21
CA ALA A 56 -5.59 -3.23 -13.58
C ALA A 56 -4.63 -3.61 -12.44
N GLU A 57 -4.96 -3.27 -11.20
CA GLU A 57 -4.16 -3.65 -10.02
C GLU A 57 -4.14 -5.16 -9.82
N PHE A 58 -5.29 -5.81 -9.95
CA PHE A 58 -5.36 -7.26 -9.85
C PHE A 58 -4.54 -7.94 -10.96
N GLN A 59 -4.66 -7.49 -12.21
CA GLN A 59 -3.86 -8.03 -13.31
C GLN A 59 -2.37 -7.82 -13.08
N ARG A 60 -1.94 -6.63 -12.65
CA ARG A 60 -0.54 -6.35 -12.30
C ARG A 60 -0.04 -7.31 -11.21
N ALA A 61 -0.85 -7.59 -10.19
CA ALA A 61 -0.52 -8.50 -9.11
C ALA A 61 -0.46 -9.98 -9.56
N VAL A 62 -1.18 -10.37 -10.62
CA VAL A 62 -1.09 -11.69 -11.26
C VAL A 62 0.18 -11.81 -12.09
N GLU A 63 0.56 -10.75 -12.81
CA GLU A 63 1.69 -10.74 -13.75
C GLU A 63 3.07 -10.60 -13.09
N SER A 64 3.13 -10.12 -11.85
CA SER A 64 4.37 -9.70 -11.21
C SER A 64 4.58 -10.33 -9.84
N ASP A 65 5.64 -11.13 -9.71
CA ASP A 65 6.15 -11.61 -8.42
C ASP A 65 6.64 -10.46 -7.50
N GLY A 66 6.98 -9.31 -8.09
CA GLY A 66 7.40 -8.11 -7.40
C GLY A 66 6.26 -7.18 -6.99
N PHE A 67 5.03 -7.68 -6.81
CA PHE A 67 3.88 -6.82 -6.43
C PHE A 67 3.67 -6.77 -4.92
N PHE A 68 3.51 -5.55 -4.39
CA PHE A 68 3.28 -5.26 -2.99
C PHE A 68 1.98 -4.47 -2.82
N LEU A 69 1.09 -4.99 -1.97
CA LEU A 69 -0.06 -4.23 -1.49
C LEU A 69 0.33 -3.48 -0.22
N VAL A 70 0.13 -2.17 -0.22
CA VAL A 70 0.49 -1.28 0.89
C VAL A 70 -0.77 -0.69 1.50
N ILE A 71 -1.01 -0.98 2.77
CA ILE A 71 -2.13 -0.44 3.53
C ILE A 71 -1.62 0.65 4.46
N VAL A 72 -2.13 1.87 4.28
CA VAL A 72 -1.85 3.00 5.16
C VAL A 72 -3.12 3.28 5.96
N SER A 73 -3.04 3.26 7.29
CA SER A 73 -4.20 3.45 8.17
C SER A 73 -3.88 4.38 9.35
N GLY A 74 -4.92 4.90 10.02
CA GLY A 74 -4.77 5.82 11.15
C GLY A 74 -4.33 7.22 10.72
N LEU A 75 -4.74 7.66 9.53
CA LEU A 75 -4.40 8.98 9.00
C LEU A 75 -5.19 10.12 9.66
N GLU A 76 -6.27 9.82 10.39
CA GLU A 76 -7.03 10.81 11.15
C GLU A 76 -6.32 11.18 12.46
N ALA A 77 -6.17 12.48 12.73
CA ALA A 77 -5.49 12.96 13.92
C ALA A 77 -6.16 12.45 15.21
N GLY A 78 -5.35 12.08 16.21
CA GLY A 78 -5.86 11.57 17.50
C GLY A 78 -6.37 10.13 17.51
N THR A 79 -6.29 9.39 16.39
CA THR A 79 -6.69 7.96 16.34
C THR A 79 -5.57 6.97 16.68
N GLY A 80 -4.34 7.46 16.90
CA GLY A 80 -3.16 6.65 17.19
C GLY A 80 -2.04 6.86 16.16
N PRO A 81 -0.95 6.07 16.21
CA PRO A 81 0.11 6.18 15.23
C PRO A 81 -0.35 5.76 13.83
N VAL A 82 0.17 6.44 12.80
CA VAL A 82 -0.05 6.02 11.41
C VAL A 82 0.65 4.68 11.19
N SER A 83 -0.09 3.70 10.70
CA SER A 83 0.43 2.37 10.39
C SER A 83 0.60 2.19 8.89
N VAL A 84 1.72 1.60 8.49
CA VAL A 84 2.00 1.20 7.10
C VAL A 84 2.28 -0.30 7.09
N ARG A 85 1.32 -1.08 6.58
CA ARG A 85 1.50 -2.51 6.32
C ARG A 85 1.87 -2.74 4.87
N ILE A 86 2.91 -3.54 4.65
CA ILE A 86 3.38 -3.94 3.32
C ILE A 86 3.25 -5.46 3.20
N ILE A 87 2.45 -5.89 2.24
CA ILE A 87 2.10 -7.28 1.96
C ILE A 87 2.75 -7.69 0.64
N PRO A 88 3.82 -8.50 0.63
CA PRO A 88 4.40 -9.04 -0.60
C PRO A 88 3.47 -10.07 -1.24
N GLN A 89 3.43 -10.16 -2.57
CA GLN A 89 2.69 -11.19 -3.31
C GLN A 89 1.28 -11.45 -2.74
N PRO A 90 0.44 -10.40 -2.63
CA PRO A 90 -0.82 -10.46 -1.86
C PRO A 90 -1.76 -11.58 -2.33
N LEU A 91 -1.76 -11.92 -3.63
CA LEU A 91 -2.64 -12.95 -4.18
C LEU A 91 -2.27 -14.38 -3.76
N HIS A 92 -1.05 -14.62 -3.26
CA HIS A 92 -0.63 -15.93 -2.76
C HIS A 92 -1.10 -16.23 -1.33
N GLN A 93 -1.54 -15.20 -0.61
CA GLN A 93 -1.84 -15.29 0.82
C GLN A 93 -3.21 -14.73 1.22
N LEU A 94 -3.86 -13.94 0.36
CA LEU A 94 -5.16 -13.33 0.62
C LEU A 94 -6.27 -14.02 -0.14
N THR A 95 -7.48 -14.00 0.43
CA THR A 95 -8.66 -14.56 -0.24
C THR A 95 -9.22 -13.54 -1.24
N CYS A 96 -9.32 -13.95 -2.51
CA CYS A 96 -9.87 -13.12 -3.58
C CYS A 96 -11.29 -13.56 -3.93
N ARG A 97 -12.22 -12.61 -3.99
CA ARG A 97 -13.59 -12.84 -4.47
C ARG A 97 -13.84 -12.01 -5.73
N PRO A 98 -14.23 -12.64 -6.86
CA PRO A 98 -14.56 -11.90 -8.07
C PRO A 98 -15.77 -10.99 -7.84
N SER A 99 -15.63 -9.71 -8.18
CA SER A 99 -16.75 -8.76 -8.35
C SER A 99 -16.37 -7.74 -9.44
N SER A 100 -17.14 -6.67 -9.66
CA SER A 100 -16.76 -5.60 -10.61
C SER A 100 -15.40 -4.97 -10.27
N SER A 101 -15.02 -5.00 -8.99
CA SER A 101 -13.65 -4.88 -8.47
C SER A 101 -13.25 -6.19 -7.78
N VAL A 102 -11.96 -6.54 -7.70
CA VAL A 102 -11.60 -7.76 -6.97
C VAL A 102 -11.55 -7.46 -5.47
N MET A 103 -12.41 -8.11 -4.69
CA MET A 103 -12.40 -7.98 -3.24
C MET A 103 -11.32 -8.91 -2.67
N VAL A 104 -10.41 -8.33 -1.89
CA VAL A 104 -9.28 -9.04 -1.28
C VAL A 104 -9.42 -8.95 0.24
N THR A 105 -9.42 -10.09 0.93
CA THR A 105 -9.66 -10.18 2.38
C THR A 105 -8.61 -11.02 3.10
N GLY A 106 -8.48 -10.82 4.43
CA GLY A 106 -7.46 -11.42 5.29
C GLY A 106 -6.23 -10.52 5.49
N ILE A 107 -6.37 -9.22 5.24
CA ILE A 107 -5.27 -8.23 5.25
C ILE A 107 -4.50 -8.25 6.58
N ARG A 108 -5.21 -8.30 7.71
CA ARG A 108 -4.57 -8.21 9.04
C ARG A 108 -3.79 -9.45 9.41
N GLY A 109 -4.16 -10.60 8.84
CA GLY A 109 -3.54 -11.90 9.08
C GLY A 109 -2.41 -12.27 8.12
N ALA A 110 -2.19 -11.47 7.06
CA ALA A 110 -1.20 -11.78 6.03
C ALA A 110 0.25 -11.64 6.52
N HIS A 111 1.15 -12.45 5.96
CA HIS A 111 2.58 -12.24 6.17
C HIS A 111 2.99 -10.88 5.58
N SER A 112 3.51 -10.02 6.43
CA SER A 112 3.72 -8.61 6.11
C SER A 112 4.81 -7.96 6.96
N ARG A 113 5.23 -6.78 6.53
CA ARG A 113 6.02 -5.84 7.34
C ARG A 113 5.11 -4.70 7.78
N VAL A 114 5.14 -4.34 9.05
CA VAL A 114 4.32 -3.26 9.60
C VAL A 114 5.23 -2.22 10.23
N TYR A 115 5.06 -0.97 9.83
CA TYR A 115 5.78 0.18 10.36
C TYR A 115 4.78 1.08 11.08
N GLN A 116 5.13 1.52 12.28
CA GLN A 116 4.37 2.51 13.04
C GLN A 116 5.11 3.84 12.98
N LEU A 117 4.49 4.85 12.39
CA LEU A 117 5.01 6.20 12.33
C LEU A 117 4.45 7.00 13.51
N LYS A 118 5.34 7.47 14.38
CA LYS A 118 4.97 8.41 15.44
C LYS A 118 4.60 9.75 14.81
N GLU A 119 3.56 10.39 15.34
CA GLU A 119 2.98 11.66 14.88
C GLU A 119 4.03 12.78 14.72
N GLU A 120 5.07 12.76 15.55
CA GLU A 120 6.25 13.66 15.50
C GLU A 120 6.97 13.69 14.14
N ARG A 121 6.90 12.61 13.33
CA ARG A 121 7.53 12.51 12.00
C ARG A 121 6.63 12.98 10.84
N LEU A 122 5.38 13.31 11.13
CA LEU A 122 4.44 13.93 10.19
C LEU A 122 4.42 15.45 10.35
N ALA A 123 4.74 15.96 11.55
CA ALA A 123 4.75 17.39 11.89
C ALA A 123 5.99 18.17 11.40
N SER A 124 7.04 17.52 10.91
CA SER A 124 8.26 18.18 10.39
C SER A 124 8.12 18.66 8.94
N TRP A 125 6.96 19.19 8.57
CA TRP A 125 6.62 19.65 7.22
C TRP A 125 6.43 21.18 7.21
N PRO A 126 7.08 21.95 6.32
CA PRO A 126 6.73 23.35 6.05
C PRO A 126 5.46 23.50 5.20
#